data_AF-A0A6G0XQ94-F1
#
_entry.id   AF-A0A6G0XQ94-F1
#
_cell.length_a   1.000
_cell.length_b   1.000
_cell.length_c   1.000
_cell.angle_alpha   90.00
_cell.angle_beta   90.00
_cell.angle_gamma   90.00
#
_symmetry.space_group_name_H-M   'P 1'
#
loop_
_entity.id
_entity.type
_entity.pdbx_description
1 polymer ?
#
loop_
_entity_poly.entity_id
_entity_poly.type
_entity_poly.pdbx_seq_one_letter_code
_entity_poly.pdbx_strand_id
1 'polypeptide(L)'
;MNDPCADLPVASSTTKKRGHDQVDDPYADLPSVSKPQDVPRTEVTEEPLKTKKKTTQVPADNDETPKEPLDACQTITKLKGYMLVDKKFAKASVLFAKLLEEQCTTTPTDERMSLLMQTIQDVMEAKKERIHHVDARNDFAALIRVVDKNRDALLEASEFESDVIDNWVLDAVLHNQLFTDDTFLFAKTAKQIAAHITDRRDNAVEMDNLQDIEALDAVLLPCLRTLMGRHATSWAKTPVEMVLGLCTARRLTFGEAARTQIDEWTSAIHQRKVAPNGKPSAAAEMRKNVVAYNQTQTGIKVGKSNHPLYNKD
;
A
#
# COMPACT_ATOMS: atom_id res chain seq x y z
N MET A 1 10.60 -39.02 41.62
CA MET A 1 10.64 -39.17 43.09
C MET A 1 11.44 -38.00 43.64
N ASN A 2 10.99 -37.13 44.53
CA ASN A 2 9.68 -36.84 45.13
C ASN A 2 9.72 -35.35 45.46
N ASP A 3 8.62 -34.66 45.15
CA ASP A 3 8.37 -33.25 45.42
C ASP A 3 7.90 -33.11 46.88
N PRO A 4 8.63 -32.39 47.77
CA PRO A 4 8.27 -32.29 49.18
C PRO A 4 7.66 -30.92 49.47
N CYS A 5 6.34 -30.81 49.32
CA CYS A 5 5.44 -30.07 50.21
C CYS A 5 4.06 -29.92 49.55
N ALA A 6 3.37 -31.06 49.42
CA ALA A 6 1.94 -31.09 49.61
C ALA A 6 1.69 -31.17 51.13
N ASP A 7 0.91 -30.24 51.69
CA ASP A 7 -0.24 -30.56 52.56
C ASP A 7 -0.97 -29.31 53.08
N LEU A 8 -2.30 -29.37 52.95
CA LEU A 8 -3.37 -28.37 53.10
C LEU A 8 -3.77 -28.16 54.59
N PRO A 9 -4.72 -27.27 55.02
CA PRO A 9 -6.19 -27.36 54.76
C PRO A 9 -6.94 -26.00 54.59
N VAL A 10 -7.93 -25.85 53.70
CA VAL A 10 -9.40 -26.03 53.84
C VAL A 10 -10.14 -25.12 54.85
N ALA A 11 -11.10 -24.32 54.33
CA ALA A 11 -12.40 -24.01 54.95
C ALA A 11 -13.38 -23.49 53.84
N SER A 12 -14.32 -24.30 53.32
CA SER A 12 -15.75 -24.45 53.69
C SER A 12 -16.60 -23.17 53.54
N SER A 13 -17.37 -23.02 52.44
CA SER A 13 -18.83 -23.29 52.27
C SER A 13 -19.75 -22.31 53.05
N THR A 14 -20.82 -21.69 52.54
CA THR A 14 -21.96 -22.19 51.74
C THR A 14 -22.97 -21.05 51.42
N THR A 15 -23.64 -21.10 50.25
CA THR A 15 -25.07 -20.76 49.86
C THR A 15 -25.79 -19.51 50.42
N LYS A 16 -26.70 -18.77 49.75
CA LYS A 16 -27.87 -19.08 48.86
C LYS A 16 -28.53 -17.74 48.42
N LYS A 17 -29.01 -17.50 47.19
CA LYS A 17 -30.43 -17.56 46.65
C LYS A 17 -30.60 -16.33 45.69
N ARG A 18 -31.45 -16.20 44.66
CA ARG A 18 -32.37 -17.00 43.81
C ARG A 18 -32.93 -16.04 42.71
N GLY A 19 -33.41 -16.59 41.58
CA GLY A 19 -34.31 -15.96 40.58
C GLY A 19 -33.61 -15.60 39.27
N HIS A 20 -33.63 -16.39 38.18
CA HIS A 20 -34.71 -16.80 37.26
C HIS A 20 -35.32 -15.64 36.46
N ASP A 21 -34.94 -15.53 35.19
CA ASP A 21 -35.87 -15.43 34.05
C ASP A 21 -35.18 -15.95 32.77
N GLN A 22 -35.89 -16.84 32.07
CA GLN A 22 -35.57 -17.42 30.76
C GLN A 22 -36.17 -16.57 29.65
N VAL A 23 -35.48 -16.44 28.50
CA VAL A 23 -36.11 -16.41 27.16
C VAL A 23 -35.15 -17.01 26.10
N ASP A 24 -35.47 -18.25 25.71
CA ASP A 24 -35.48 -18.91 24.39
C ASP A 24 -34.28 -18.84 23.41
N ASP A 25 -33.57 -19.97 23.32
CA ASP A 25 -32.70 -20.37 22.20
C ASP A 25 -33.52 -21.21 21.19
N PRO A 26 -33.68 -20.77 19.93
CA PRO A 26 -34.58 -21.38 18.96
C PRO A 26 -34.06 -22.66 18.26
N TYR A 27 -33.00 -23.30 18.75
CA TYR A 27 -32.44 -24.52 18.13
C TYR A 27 -32.41 -25.77 19.01
N ALA A 28 -33.19 -25.78 20.10
CA ALA A 28 -33.22 -26.90 21.07
C ALA A 28 -33.85 -28.21 20.54
N ASP A 29 -34.54 -28.19 19.41
CA ASP A 29 -35.20 -29.39 18.88
C ASP A 29 -34.74 -29.65 17.44
N LEU A 30 -33.78 -30.57 17.26
CA LEU A 30 -33.93 -31.77 16.40
C LEU A 30 -32.57 -32.51 16.18
N PRO A 31 -32.60 -33.83 15.93
CA PRO A 31 -31.75 -34.81 16.62
C PRO A 31 -30.44 -35.20 15.91
N SER A 32 -29.50 -35.70 16.72
CA SER A 32 -28.18 -36.20 16.31
C SER A 32 -28.13 -37.74 16.19
N VAL A 33 -27.24 -38.19 15.29
CA VAL A 33 -26.62 -39.52 15.12
C VAL A 33 -27.33 -40.54 14.20
N SER A 34 -26.72 -40.86 13.05
CA SER A 34 -26.13 -42.19 12.73
C SER A 34 -25.52 -42.25 11.31
N LYS A 35 -24.22 -42.58 11.20
CA LYS A 35 -23.61 -43.27 10.03
C LYS A 35 -23.77 -44.79 10.28
N PRO A 36 -23.95 -45.68 9.28
CA PRO A 36 -22.82 -46.09 8.41
C PRO A 36 -23.13 -46.67 7.01
N GLN A 37 -22.03 -46.91 6.28
CA GLN A 37 -21.75 -48.02 5.35
C GLN A 37 -21.93 -47.88 3.82
N ASP A 38 -21.29 -48.84 3.15
CA ASP A 38 -20.35 -48.76 2.03
C ASP A 38 -20.68 -49.91 1.05
N VAL A 39 -20.60 -49.65 -0.28
CA VAL A 39 -20.60 -50.57 -1.46
C VAL A 39 -21.79 -51.58 -1.66
N PRO A 40 -22.09 -52.15 -2.87
CA PRO A 40 -21.31 -52.22 -4.13
C PRO A 40 -22.08 -52.02 -5.48
N ARG A 41 -21.26 -51.93 -6.54
CA ARG A 41 -21.52 -52.09 -7.99
C ARG A 41 -22.12 -53.46 -8.36
N THR A 42 -23.11 -53.50 -9.26
CA THR A 42 -23.28 -54.62 -10.23
C THR A 42 -24.03 -54.21 -11.50
N GLU A 43 -23.62 -54.88 -12.57
CA GLU A 43 -23.93 -54.75 -14.00
C GLU A 43 -25.17 -55.56 -14.45
N VAL A 44 -25.64 -55.26 -15.69
CA VAL A 44 -26.25 -56.17 -16.71
C VAL A 44 -27.79 -56.36 -16.78
N THR A 45 -28.39 -55.62 -17.72
CA THR A 45 -28.97 -56.11 -19.01
C THR A 45 -30.49 -56.38 -19.22
N GLU A 46 -30.94 -55.89 -20.40
CA GLU A 46 -32.04 -56.30 -21.31
C GLU A 46 -33.48 -55.70 -21.22
N GLU A 47 -33.70 -54.66 -22.05
CA GLU A 47 -34.71 -54.44 -23.13
C GLU A 47 -36.05 -55.25 -23.21
N PRO A 48 -37.15 -54.78 -23.90
CA PRO A 48 -37.13 -53.93 -25.11
C PRO A 48 -38.25 -52.88 -25.38
N LEU A 49 -37.91 -51.97 -26.32
CA LEU A 49 -38.72 -51.35 -27.40
C LEU A 49 -39.93 -50.43 -27.09
N LYS A 50 -39.78 -49.14 -27.45
CA LYS A 50 -40.51 -48.51 -28.59
C LYS A 50 -40.01 -47.09 -28.95
N THR A 51 -39.21 -47.06 -30.01
CA THR A 51 -39.02 -46.04 -31.07
C THR A 51 -39.74 -44.67 -30.99
N LYS A 52 -38.96 -43.59 -31.15
CA LYS A 52 -39.23 -42.50 -32.13
C LYS A 52 -37.95 -41.71 -32.44
N LYS A 53 -37.49 -41.79 -33.70
CA LYS A 53 -36.37 -41.07 -34.29
C LYS A 53 -36.73 -39.59 -34.51
N LYS A 54 -35.85 -38.66 -34.13
CA LYS A 54 -35.53 -37.47 -34.94
C LYS A 54 -34.22 -36.81 -34.51
N THR A 55 -33.19 -37.08 -35.32
CA THR A 55 -32.07 -36.21 -35.73
C THR A 55 -31.29 -35.44 -34.66
N THR A 56 -30.21 -36.07 -34.20
CA THR A 56 -29.03 -35.43 -33.61
C THR A 56 -28.33 -34.57 -34.66
N GLN A 57 -28.24 -33.25 -34.42
CA GLN A 57 -27.22 -32.41 -35.04
C GLN A 57 -26.00 -32.41 -34.12
N VAL A 58 -24.92 -32.99 -34.63
CA VAL A 58 -23.56 -32.83 -34.09
C VAL A 58 -23.10 -31.43 -34.51
N PRO A 59 -22.70 -30.52 -33.60
CA PRO A 59 -21.97 -29.33 -34.00
C PRO A 59 -20.59 -29.77 -34.46
N ALA A 60 -20.31 -29.42 -35.71
CA ALA A 60 -19.09 -29.68 -36.43
C ALA A 60 -17.84 -29.10 -35.75
N ASP A 61 -16.73 -29.79 -36.01
CA ASP A 61 -15.34 -29.30 -36.07
C ASP A 61 -15.14 -27.84 -35.67
N ASN A 62 -14.52 -27.63 -34.50
CA ASN A 62 -13.58 -26.54 -34.37
C ASN A 62 -12.32 -26.97 -35.11
N ASP A 63 -12.21 -26.51 -36.36
CA ASP A 63 -10.98 -26.47 -37.13
C ASP A 63 -10.00 -25.56 -36.37
N GLU A 64 -9.26 -26.13 -35.41
CA GLU A 64 -8.09 -25.50 -34.80
C GLU A 64 -7.00 -25.43 -35.87
N THR A 65 -7.12 -24.41 -36.72
CA THR A 65 -6.01 -23.92 -37.53
C THR A 65 -4.77 -23.80 -36.63
N PRO A 66 -3.62 -24.39 -37.01
CA PRO A 66 -2.40 -24.29 -36.22
C PRO A 66 -2.02 -22.82 -36.12
N LYS A 67 -2.19 -22.23 -34.93
CA LYS A 67 -1.71 -20.88 -34.67
C LYS A 67 -0.19 -20.94 -34.73
N GLU A 68 0.39 -20.43 -35.80
CA GLU A 68 1.83 -20.14 -35.84
C GLU A 68 2.21 -19.36 -34.57
N PRO A 69 3.40 -19.64 -33.98
CA PRO A 69 3.85 -18.89 -32.82
C PRO A 69 3.88 -17.41 -33.18
N LEU A 70 3.09 -16.60 -32.47
CA LEU A 70 3.00 -15.17 -32.70
C LEU A 70 4.38 -14.54 -32.61
N ASP A 71 4.68 -13.67 -33.57
CA ASP A 71 5.87 -12.82 -33.53
C ASP A 71 5.84 -11.90 -32.29
N ALA A 72 7.01 -11.50 -31.80
CA ALA A 72 7.16 -10.70 -30.58
C ALA A 72 6.41 -9.36 -30.69
N CYS A 73 6.51 -8.66 -31.84
CA CYS A 73 5.82 -7.40 -32.07
C CYS A 73 4.28 -7.56 -32.09
N GLN A 74 3.79 -8.67 -32.64
CA GLN A 74 2.36 -9.00 -32.64
C GLN A 74 1.86 -9.31 -31.23
N THR A 75 2.68 -10.02 -30.44
CA THR A 75 2.38 -10.34 -29.04
C THR A 75 2.31 -9.07 -28.19
N ILE A 76 3.25 -8.15 -28.35
CA ILE A 76 3.24 -6.82 -27.71
C ILE A 76 1.94 -6.08 -28.03
N THR A 77 1.59 -5.97 -29.32
CA THR A 77 0.38 -5.27 -29.77
C THR A 77 -0.90 -5.91 -29.20
N LYS A 78 -0.96 -7.24 -29.15
CA LYS A 78 -2.09 -7.97 -28.59
C LYS A 78 -2.22 -7.75 -27.07
N LEU A 79 -1.10 -7.78 -26.35
CA LEU A 79 -1.06 -7.53 -24.91
C LEU A 79 -1.44 -6.08 -24.59
N LYS A 80 -0.99 -5.10 -25.37
CA LYS A 80 -1.47 -3.70 -25.29
C LYS A 80 -2.99 -3.64 -25.33
N GLY A 81 -3.61 -4.27 -26.33
CA GLY A 81 -5.08 -4.32 -26.45
C GLY A 81 -5.77 -4.91 -25.21
N TYR A 82 -5.17 -5.89 -24.55
CA TYR A 82 -5.71 -6.45 -23.30
C TYR A 82 -5.43 -5.57 -22.08
N MET A 83 -4.30 -4.89 -22.01
CA MET A 83 -4.00 -3.94 -20.94
C MET A 83 -4.94 -2.73 -20.96
N LEU A 84 -5.42 -2.33 -22.15
CA LEU A 84 -6.44 -1.29 -22.28
C LEU A 84 -7.84 -1.72 -21.79
N VAL A 85 -8.05 -3.00 -21.44
CA VAL A 85 -9.33 -3.50 -20.90
C VAL A 85 -9.19 -3.77 -19.40
N ASP A 86 -9.93 -3.02 -18.57
CA ASP A 86 -9.84 -3.10 -17.09
C ASP A 86 -9.88 -4.52 -16.54
N LYS A 87 -10.85 -5.33 -16.98
CA LYS A 87 -11.03 -6.71 -16.50
C LYS A 87 -9.89 -7.64 -16.90
N LYS A 88 -9.08 -7.27 -17.90
CA LYS A 88 -7.97 -8.07 -18.42
C LYS A 88 -6.62 -7.50 -18.03
N PHE A 89 -6.57 -6.26 -17.55
CA PHE A 89 -5.35 -5.52 -17.26
C PHE A 89 -4.40 -6.31 -16.36
N ALA A 90 -4.84 -6.73 -15.17
CA ALA A 90 -3.99 -7.40 -14.18
C ALA A 90 -3.24 -8.61 -14.75
N LYS A 91 -3.92 -9.45 -15.54
CA LYS A 91 -3.29 -10.62 -16.17
C LYS A 91 -2.41 -10.23 -17.35
N ALA A 92 -2.85 -9.26 -18.15
CA ALA A 92 -2.12 -8.81 -19.33
C ALA A 92 -0.82 -8.08 -18.95
N SER A 93 -0.82 -7.26 -17.90
CA SER A 93 0.35 -6.53 -17.42
C SER A 93 1.44 -7.47 -16.92
N VAL A 94 1.09 -8.54 -16.21
CA VAL A 94 2.05 -9.58 -15.78
C VAL A 94 2.66 -10.32 -16.97
N LEU A 95 1.86 -10.68 -17.98
CA LEU A 95 2.37 -11.33 -19.19
C LEU A 95 3.27 -10.38 -19.99
N PHE A 96 2.87 -9.11 -20.10
CA PHE A 96 3.66 -8.08 -20.77
C PHE A 96 4.98 -7.84 -20.05
N ALA A 97 4.99 -7.77 -18.72
CA ALA A 97 6.20 -7.59 -17.92
C ALA A 97 7.21 -8.73 -18.15
N LYS A 98 6.74 -9.98 -18.20
CA LYS A 98 7.61 -11.13 -18.53
C LYS A 98 8.19 -11.04 -19.94
N LEU A 99 7.35 -10.69 -20.91
CA LEU A 99 7.78 -10.50 -22.29
C LEU A 99 8.83 -9.38 -22.38
N LEU A 100 8.61 -8.26 -21.68
CA LEU A 100 9.56 -7.15 -21.60
C LEU A 100 10.92 -7.62 -21.08
N GLU A 101 10.97 -8.32 -19.94
CA GLU A 101 12.24 -8.85 -19.39
C GLU A 101 12.95 -9.80 -20.37
N GLU A 102 12.19 -10.67 -21.05
CA GLU A 102 12.73 -11.58 -22.05
C GLU A 102 13.32 -10.81 -23.25
N GLN A 103 12.60 -9.81 -23.77
CA GLN A 103 13.06 -9.01 -24.91
C GLN A 103 14.28 -8.15 -24.57
N CYS A 104 14.39 -7.65 -23.33
CA CYS A 104 15.56 -6.90 -22.87
C CYS A 104 16.81 -7.78 -22.69
N THR A 105 16.67 -9.10 -22.57
CA THR A 105 17.80 -10.02 -22.29
C THR A 105 18.28 -10.83 -23.48
N THR A 106 17.44 -11.13 -24.48
CA THR A 106 17.76 -12.10 -25.53
C THR A 106 18.36 -11.50 -26.80
N THR A 107 18.03 -10.26 -27.18
CA THR A 107 18.70 -9.42 -28.19
C THR A 107 17.84 -8.17 -28.39
N PRO A 108 18.14 -7.05 -27.71
CA PRO A 108 17.36 -5.83 -27.87
C PRO A 108 17.52 -5.32 -29.32
N THR A 109 16.40 -4.97 -29.93
CA THR A 109 16.36 -4.26 -31.21
C THR A 109 15.57 -2.99 -31.00
N ASP A 110 16.01 -1.90 -31.60
CA ASP A 110 15.46 -0.55 -31.45
C ASP A 110 13.94 -0.51 -31.68
N GLU A 111 13.46 -1.18 -32.72
CA GLU A 111 12.02 -1.25 -33.03
C GLU A 111 11.22 -1.90 -31.89
N ARG A 112 11.73 -2.99 -31.31
CA ARG A 112 11.05 -3.70 -30.21
C ARG A 112 11.10 -2.90 -28.90
N MET A 113 12.23 -2.30 -28.56
CA MET A 113 12.36 -1.49 -27.34
C MET A 113 11.47 -0.25 -27.42
N SER A 114 11.47 0.43 -28.57
CA SER A 114 10.56 1.55 -28.86
C SER A 114 9.10 1.13 -28.76
N LEU A 115 8.73 -0.02 -29.33
CA LEU A 115 7.36 -0.53 -29.26
C LEU A 115 6.93 -0.88 -27.82
N LEU A 116 7.83 -1.43 -27.00
CA LEU A 116 7.57 -1.69 -25.58
C LEU A 116 7.33 -0.39 -24.81
N MET A 117 8.20 0.60 -24.99
CA MET A 117 8.07 1.92 -24.36
C MET A 117 6.80 2.65 -24.78
N GLN A 118 6.50 2.68 -26.09
CA GLN A 118 5.25 3.25 -26.61
C GLN A 118 4.02 2.55 -26.05
N THR A 119 4.07 1.22 -25.92
CA THR A 119 2.97 0.46 -25.32
C THR A 119 2.70 0.86 -23.88
N ILE A 120 3.76 1.07 -23.07
CA ILE A 120 3.60 1.56 -21.70
C ILE A 120 3.06 2.99 -21.69
N GLN A 121 3.60 3.90 -22.49
CA GLN A 121 3.12 5.28 -22.61
C GLN A 121 1.62 5.33 -22.93
N ASP A 122 1.18 4.55 -23.92
CA ASP A 122 -0.23 4.51 -24.33
C ASP A 122 -1.14 3.96 -23.23
N VAL A 123 -0.68 2.96 -22.47
CA VAL A 123 -1.44 2.41 -21.34
C VAL A 123 -1.53 3.40 -20.20
N MET A 124 -0.42 4.06 -19.85
CA MET A 124 -0.37 5.08 -18.80
C MET A 124 -1.29 6.26 -19.15
N GLU A 125 -1.26 6.75 -20.39
CA GLU A 125 -2.11 7.84 -20.86
C GLU A 125 -3.60 7.45 -20.88
N ALA A 126 -3.94 6.29 -21.44
CA ALA A 126 -5.32 5.84 -21.56
C ALA A 126 -5.96 5.48 -20.20
N LYS A 127 -5.16 5.27 -19.15
CA LYS A 127 -5.60 4.77 -17.84
C LYS A 127 -5.25 5.68 -16.68
N LYS A 128 -4.94 6.97 -16.90
CA LYS A 128 -4.60 7.95 -15.85
C LYS A 128 -5.45 7.83 -14.58
N GLU A 129 -6.77 7.83 -14.72
CA GLU A 129 -7.70 7.73 -13.58
C GLU A 129 -7.69 6.38 -12.83
N ARG A 130 -7.13 5.33 -13.44
CA ARG A 130 -7.09 3.97 -12.88
C ARG A 130 -5.77 3.63 -12.20
N ILE A 131 -4.70 4.38 -12.46
CA ILE A 131 -3.35 4.11 -11.93
C ILE A 131 -3.35 3.99 -10.40
N HIS A 132 -4.15 4.82 -9.71
CA HIS A 132 -4.22 4.84 -8.24
C HIS A 132 -5.43 4.13 -7.64
N HIS A 133 -6.29 3.53 -8.48
CA HIS A 133 -7.46 2.84 -7.99
C HIS A 133 -7.08 1.60 -7.18
N VAL A 134 -7.78 1.33 -6.08
CA VAL A 134 -7.45 0.24 -5.13
C VAL A 134 -7.26 -1.12 -5.80
N ASP A 135 -8.10 -1.44 -6.79
CA ASP A 135 -8.06 -2.71 -7.52
C ASP A 135 -6.89 -2.86 -8.52
N ALA A 136 -6.29 -1.76 -8.98
CA ALA A 136 -5.32 -1.79 -10.09
C ALA A 136 -3.95 -1.22 -9.72
N ARG A 137 -3.85 -0.42 -8.65
CA ARG A 137 -2.63 0.29 -8.25
C ARG A 137 -1.42 -0.61 -8.06
N ASN A 138 -1.62 -1.82 -7.53
CA ASN A 138 -0.55 -2.79 -7.31
C ASN A 138 -0.04 -3.36 -8.63
N ASP A 139 -0.92 -3.59 -9.60
CA ASP A 139 -0.57 -4.10 -10.92
C ASP A 139 0.19 -3.06 -11.75
N PHE A 140 -0.24 -1.79 -11.70
CA PHE A 140 0.50 -0.67 -12.30
C PHE A 140 1.89 -0.50 -11.65
N ALA A 141 1.95 -0.48 -10.31
CA ALA A 141 3.22 -0.37 -9.60
C ALA A 141 4.18 -1.53 -9.93
N ALA A 142 3.67 -2.76 -10.06
CA ALA A 142 4.46 -3.92 -10.43
C ALA A 142 5.00 -3.82 -11.86
N LEU A 143 4.15 -3.41 -12.81
CA LEU A 143 4.54 -3.21 -14.20
C LEU A 143 5.64 -2.16 -14.33
N ILE A 144 5.47 -0.98 -13.72
CA ILE A 144 6.44 0.11 -13.83
C ILE A 144 7.76 -0.21 -13.12
N ARG A 145 7.76 -1.00 -12.03
CA ARG A 145 9.00 -1.50 -11.44
C ARG A 145 9.80 -2.40 -12.38
N VAL A 146 9.12 -3.18 -13.22
CA VAL A 146 9.79 -4.01 -14.24
C VAL A 146 10.36 -3.14 -15.36
N VAL A 147 9.63 -2.09 -15.77
CA VAL A 147 10.14 -1.08 -16.72
C VAL A 147 11.40 -0.41 -16.16
N ASP A 148 11.34 0.11 -14.95
CA ASP A 148 12.47 0.79 -14.28
C ASP A 148 13.69 -0.13 -14.10
N LYS A 149 13.45 -1.40 -13.74
CA LYS A 149 14.53 -2.41 -13.61
C LYS A 149 15.28 -2.65 -14.94
N ASN A 150 14.60 -2.54 -16.07
CA ASN A 150 15.18 -2.76 -17.41
C ASN A 150 15.40 -1.45 -18.17
N ARG A 151 15.46 -0.33 -17.44
CA ARG A 151 15.60 1.03 -17.99
C ARG A 151 16.70 1.14 -19.02
N ASP A 152 17.91 0.69 -18.71
CA ASP A 152 19.08 0.88 -19.57
C ASP A 152 18.86 0.27 -20.96
N ALA A 153 18.36 -0.97 -21.01
CA ALA A 153 18.06 -1.65 -22.27
C ALA A 153 16.90 -1.01 -23.05
N LEU A 154 15.91 -0.46 -22.35
CA LEU A 154 14.77 0.22 -22.97
C LEU A 154 15.17 1.58 -23.56
N LEU A 155 16.04 2.33 -22.86
CA LEU A 155 16.45 3.68 -23.26
C LEU A 155 17.59 3.69 -24.28
N GLU A 156 18.46 2.66 -24.30
CA GLU A 156 19.55 2.57 -25.30
C GLU A 156 19.03 2.62 -26.74
N ALA A 157 17.82 2.11 -26.96
CA ALA A 157 17.29 1.79 -28.27
C ALA A 157 15.94 2.48 -28.57
N SER A 158 15.50 3.41 -27.71
CA SER A 158 14.24 4.13 -27.89
C SER A 158 14.44 5.65 -27.88
N GLU A 159 13.50 6.37 -28.49
CA GLU A 159 13.50 7.84 -28.51
C GLU A 159 13.04 8.48 -27.19
N PHE A 160 12.72 7.65 -26.20
CA PHE A 160 12.23 8.13 -24.91
C PHE A 160 13.40 8.59 -24.04
N GLU A 161 13.17 9.67 -23.30
CA GLU A 161 14.12 10.17 -22.32
C GLU A 161 13.94 9.44 -20.97
N SER A 162 15.02 9.38 -20.19
CA SER A 162 15.02 8.76 -18.84
C SER A 162 13.95 9.35 -17.93
N ASP A 163 13.69 10.66 -18.09
CA ASP A 163 12.73 11.44 -17.32
C ASP A 163 11.28 10.95 -17.47
N VAL A 164 10.96 10.27 -18.58
CA VAL A 164 9.65 9.64 -18.80
C VAL A 164 9.43 8.49 -17.83
N ILE A 165 10.41 7.60 -17.69
CA ILE A 165 10.32 6.47 -16.75
C ILE A 165 10.31 6.98 -15.31
N ASP A 166 11.08 8.01 -15.00
CA ASP A 166 11.07 8.63 -13.67
C ASP A 166 9.69 9.21 -13.30
N ASN A 167 9.01 9.83 -14.26
CA ASN A 167 7.64 10.31 -14.07
C ASN A 167 6.67 9.15 -13.82
N TRP A 168 6.78 8.05 -14.57
CA TRP A 168 5.97 6.87 -14.32
C TRP A 168 6.27 6.22 -12.96
N VAL A 169 7.52 6.20 -12.52
CA VAL A 169 7.90 5.68 -11.20
C VAL A 169 7.31 6.55 -10.10
N LEU A 170 7.42 7.87 -10.21
CA LEU A 170 6.83 8.80 -9.26
C LEU A 170 5.30 8.61 -9.18
N ASP A 171 4.64 8.50 -10.33
CA ASP A 171 3.19 8.37 -10.44
C ASP A 171 2.68 6.97 -10.03
N ALA A 172 3.06 5.91 -10.74
CA ALA A 172 2.52 4.57 -10.52
C ALA A 172 3.15 3.81 -9.35
N VAL A 173 4.34 4.20 -8.86
CA VAL A 173 5.03 3.48 -7.79
C VAL A 173 5.01 4.28 -6.50
N LEU A 174 5.60 5.49 -6.50
CA LEU A 174 5.75 6.26 -5.26
C LEU A 174 4.42 6.82 -4.78
N HIS A 175 3.59 7.40 -5.65
CA HIS A 175 2.25 7.85 -5.26
C HIS A 175 1.44 6.69 -4.69
N ASN A 176 1.47 5.54 -5.35
CA ASN A 176 0.74 4.35 -4.90
C ASN A 176 1.21 3.83 -3.53
N GLN A 177 2.49 3.97 -3.20
CA GLN A 177 3.03 3.63 -1.88
C GLN A 177 2.57 4.57 -0.75
N LEU A 178 2.07 5.77 -1.06
CA LEU A 178 1.48 6.67 -0.05
C LEU A 178 0.14 6.16 0.50
N PHE A 179 -0.54 5.26 -0.22
CA PHE A 179 -1.78 4.62 0.25
C PHE A 179 -1.52 3.42 1.14
N THR A 180 -0.71 3.63 2.17
CA THR A 180 -0.32 2.64 3.16
C THR A 180 -0.59 3.16 4.57
N ASP A 181 -0.76 2.23 5.51
CA ASP A 181 -0.75 2.52 6.95
C ASP A 181 0.58 2.10 7.60
N ASP A 182 1.52 1.55 6.82
CA ASP A 182 2.89 1.29 7.26
C ASP A 182 3.67 2.60 7.35
N THR A 183 3.96 3.00 8.59
CA THR A 183 4.67 4.25 8.90
C THR A 183 6.07 4.30 8.28
N PHE A 184 6.78 3.17 8.24
CA PHE A 184 8.14 3.13 7.68
C PHE A 184 8.10 3.27 6.16
N LEU A 185 7.21 2.54 5.49
CA LEU A 185 7.03 2.65 4.04
C LEU A 185 6.63 4.07 3.66
N PHE A 186 5.64 4.65 4.34
CA PHE A 186 5.18 6.02 4.08
C PHE A 186 6.32 7.04 4.23
N ALA A 187 7.08 6.98 5.33
CA ALA A 187 8.19 7.91 5.57
C ALA A 187 9.32 7.73 4.55
N LYS A 188 9.61 6.50 4.12
CA LYS A 188 10.57 6.21 3.06
C LYS A 188 10.11 6.82 1.73
N THR A 189 8.87 6.57 1.32
CA THR A 189 8.30 7.10 0.09
C THR A 189 8.27 8.62 0.09
N ALA A 190 7.89 9.25 1.20
CA ALA A 190 7.93 10.71 1.33
C ALA A 190 9.34 11.29 1.12
N LYS A 191 10.40 10.61 1.60
CA LYS A 191 11.79 11.00 1.33
C LYS A 191 12.18 10.86 -0.14
N GLN A 192 11.70 9.81 -0.82
CA GLN A 192 11.95 9.64 -2.25
C GLN A 192 11.26 10.75 -3.06
N ILE A 193 10.03 11.11 -2.72
CA ILE A 193 9.33 12.26 -3.32
C ILE A 193 10.09 13.56 -3.02
N ALA A 194 10.62 13.73 -1.81
CA ALA A 194 11.46 14.89 -1.48
C ALA A 194 12.70 15.01 -2.39
N ALA A 195 13.35 13.89 -2.72
CA ALA A 195 14.50 13.88 -3.62
C ALA A 195 14.14 14.36 -5.03
N HIS A 196 12.95 14.01 -5.55
CA HIS A 196 12.49 14.57 -6.84
C HIS A 196 12.34 16.10 -6.82
N ILE A 197 12.01 16.68 -5.66
CA ILE A 197 11.92 18.14 -5.48
C ILE A 197 13.32 18.76 -5.43
N THR A 198 14.22 18.22 -4.62
CA THR A 198 15.54 18.83 -4.38
C THR A 198 16.56 18.56 -5.45
N ASP A 199 16.38 17.48 -6.22
CA ASP A 199 17.38 17.03 -7.18
C ASP A 199 16.87 17.35 -8.59
N ARG A 200 15.93 16.56 -9.11
CA ARG A 200 15.47 16.70 -10.50
C ARG A 200 14.78 18.04 -10.76
N ARG A 201 13.81 18.42 -9.92
CA ARG A 201 13.03 19.65 -10.16
C ARG A 201 13.91 20.91 -10.05
N ASP A 202 14.79 20.97 -9.05
CA ASP A 202 15.71 22.09 -8.89
C ASP A 202 16.65 22.19 -10.09
N ASN A 203 17.23 21.06 -10.55
CA ASN A 203 18.07 21.02 -11.76
C ASN A 203 17.29 21.49 -13.01
N ALA A 204 16.04 21.05 -13.18
CA ALA A 204 15.22 21.45 -14.32
C ALA A 204 14.94 22.97 -14.32
N VAL A 205 14.70 23.56 -13.15
CA VAL A 205 14.57 25.02 -12.97
C VAL A 205 15.86 25.74 -13.29
N GLU A 206 17.01 25.25 -12.81
CA GLU A 206 18.32 25.85 -13.10
C GLU A 206 18.66 25.80 -14.59
N MET A 207 18.24 24.74 -15.29
CA MET A 207 18.42 24.57 -16.73
C MET A 207 17.36 25.27 -17.59
N ASP A 208 16.37 25.94 -16.99
CA ASP A 208 15.20 26.54 -17.67
C ASP A 208 14.46 25.52 -18.57
N ASN A 209 14.45 24.25 -18.17
CA ASN A 209 13.75 23.18 -18.89
C ASN A 209 12.26 23.18 -18.52
N LEU A 210 11.51 24.13 -19.10
CA LEU A 210 10.09 24.31 -18.81
C LEU A 210 9.25 23.05 -19.08
N GLN A 211 9.61 22.26 -20.09
CA GLN A 211 8.90 21.03 -20.43
C GLN A 211 9.08 19.96 -19.34
N ASP A 212 10.29 19.76 -18.82
CA ASP A 212 10.52 18.82 -17.73
C ASP A 212 9.84 19.29 -16.43
N ILE A 213 9.91 20.60 -16.13
CA ILE A 213 9.22 21.18 -14.96
C ILE A 213 7.72 20.91 -15.04
N GLU A 214 7.08 21.16 -16.19
CA GLU A 214 5.65 20.92 -16.38
C GLU A 214 5.30 19.44 -16.26
N ALA A 215 6.07 18.57 -16.91
CA ALA A 215 5.85 17.12 -16.88
C ALA A 215 6.02 16.55 -15.46
N LEU A 216 7.03 16.99 -14.72
CA LEU A 216 7.26 16.58 -13.34
C LEU A 216 6.19 17.15 -12.40
N ASP A 217 5.82 18.42 -12.52
CA ASP A 217 4.78 19.03 -11.66
C ASP A 217 3.41 18.37 -11.85
N ALA A 218 3.10 17.88 -13.07
CA ALA A 218 1.87 17.15 -13.36
C ALA A 218 1.69 15.88 -12.52
N VAL A 219 2.79 15.17 -12.20
CA VAL A 219 2.79 13.93 -11.39
C VAL A 219 3.15 14.20 -9.92
N LEU A 220 3.97 15.22 -9.64
CA LEU A 220 4.40 15.58 -8.29
C LEU A 220 3.26 16.19 -7.46
N LEU A 221 2.46 17.10 -8.02
CA LEU A 221 1.39 17.78 -7.28
C LEU A 221 0.31 16.82 -6.74
N PRO A 222 -0.17 15.81 -7.50
CA PRO A 222 -1.02 14.74 -6.96
C PRO A 222 -0.40 13.99 -5.78
N CYS A 223 0.90 13.69 -5.82
CA CYS A 223 1.62 13.08 -4.70
C CYS A 223 1.58 13.97 -3.46
N LEU A 224 1.84 15.28 -3.63
CA LEU A 224 1.83 16.27 -2.55
C LEU A 224 0.44 16.41 -1.91
N ARG A 225 -0.65 16.38 -2.72
CA ARG A 225 -2.03 16.35 -2.21
C ARG A 225 -2.28 15.12 -1.34
N THR A 226 -1.79 13.97 -1.77
CA THR A 226 -1.95 12.71 -1.03
C THR A 226 -1.17 12.72 0.29
N LEU A 227 0.06 13.25 0.28
CA LEU A 227 0.83 13.50 1.50
C LEU A 227 0.08 14.43 2.46
N MET A 228 -0.40 15.57 1.97
CA MET A 228 -1.13 16.54 2.79
C MET A 228 -2.43 15.94 3.36
N GLY A 229 -3.12 15.10 2.61
CA GLY A 229 -4.29 14.34 3.07
C GLY A 229 -4.01 13.48 4.31
N ARG A 230 -2.76 13.06 4.53
CA ARG A 230 -2.34 12.30 5.71
C ARG A 230 -1.80 13.16 6.86
N HIS A 231 -1.68 14.49 6.71
CA HIS A 231 -1.11 15.40 7.74
C HIS A 231 -1.82 15.34 9.10
N ALA A 232 -3.12 15.04 9.13
CA ALA A 232 -3.87 14.88 10.38
C ALA A 232 -3.44 13.66 11.20
N THR A 233 -2.73 12.71 10.59
CA THR A 233 -2.29 11.47 11.23
C THR A 233 -0.96 11.68 11.93
N SER A 234 -0.90 11.40 13.23
CA SER A 234 0.26 11.71 14.07
C SER A 234 1.57 11.11 13.56
N TRP A 235 1.55 9.86 13.10
CA TRP A 235 2.73 9.17 12.57
C TRP A 235 3.18 9.69 11.20
N ALA A 236 2.28 10.29 10.42
CA ALA A 236 2.58 10.83 9.07
C ALA A 236 3.03 12.30 9.11
N LYS A 237 2.76 13.01 10.21
CA LYS A 237 2.94 14.46 10.32
C LYS A 237 4.35 14.93 9.96
N THR A 238 5.38 14.31 10.55
CA THR A 238 6.78 14.74 10.35
C THR A 238 7.23 14.57 8.89
N PRO A 239 7.05 13.40 8.23
CA PRO A 239 7.34 13.27 6.81
C PRO A 239 6.59 14.27 5.92
N VAL A 240 5.32 14.52 6.20
CA VAL A 240 4.50 15.46 5.41
C VAL A 240 5.01 16.89 5.54
N GLU A 241 5.25 17.37 6.78
CA GLU A 241 5.78 18.71 7.01
C GLU A 241 7.18 18.90 6.44
N MET A 242 8.02 17.86 6.45
CA MET A 242 9.34 17.88 5.80
C MET A 242 9.22 18.14 4.30
N VAL A 243 8.40 17.35 3.58
CA VAL A 243 8.24 17.51 2.13
C VAL A 243 7.61 18.87 1.80
N LEU A 244 6.53 19.25 2.48
CA LEU A 244 5.85 20.52 2.20
C LEU A 244 6.69 21.74 2.56
N GLY A 245 7.57 21.65 3.58
CA GLY A 245 8.54 22.69 3.86
C GLY A 245 9.51 22.94 2.70
N LEU A 246 9.91 21.89 1.97
CA LEU A 246 10.73 22.04 0.76
C LEU A 246 9.97 22.76 -0.36
N CYS A 247 8.68 22.44 -0.54
CA CYS A 247 7.81 23.13 -1.49
C CYS A 247 7.64 24.62 -1.13
N THR A 248 7.41 24.94 0.15
CA THR A 248 7.28 26.33 0.62
C THR A 248 8.56 27.13 0.35
N ALA A 249 9.73 26.55 0.60
CA ALA A 249 11.01 27.19 0.33
C ALA A 249 11.20 27.49 -1.16
N ARG A 250 10.69 26.62 -2.04
CA ARG A 250 10.77 26.71 -3.50
C ARG A 250 9.56 27.35 -4.15
N ARG A 251 8.60 27.89 -3.38
CA ARG A 251 7.28 28.28 -3.90
C ARG A 251 7.34 29.13 -5.17
N LEU A 252 8.30 30.06 -5.26
CA LEU A 252 8.41 30.99 -6.40
C LEU A 252 8.77 30.31 -7.73
N THR A 253 9.27 29.07 -7.70
CA THR A 253 9.59 28.26 -8.88
C THR A 253 8.41 27.43 -9.38
N PHE A 254 7.27 27.45 -8.68
CA PHE A 254 6.06 26.76 -9.11
C PHE A 254 5.15 27.69 -9.92
N GLY A 255 4.36 27.11 -10.83
CA GLY A 255 3.28 27.82 -11.51
C GLY A 255 2.28 28.45 -10.52
N GLU A 256 1.52 29.45 -10.97
CA GLU A 256 0.61 30.22 -10.09
C GLU A 256 -0.41 29.33 -9.36
N ALA A 257 -1.06 28.40 -10.06
CA ALA A 257 -2.03 27.50 -9.45
C ALA A 257 -1.41 26.60 -8.36
N ALA A 258 -0.19 26.12 -8.59
CA ALA A 258 0.54 25.29 -7.63
C ALA A 258 1.01 26.10 -6.42
N ARG A 259 1.47 27.35 -6.64
CA ARG A 259 1.83 28.29 -5.57
C ARG A 259 0.69 28.52 -4.59
N THR A 260 -0.50 28.81 -5.10
CA THR A 260 -1.69 29.00 -4.26
C THR A 260 -1.96 27.79 -3.39
N GLN A 261 -1.89 26.57 -3.95
CA GLN A 261 -2.07 25.33 -3.16
C GLN A 261 -0.98 25.15 -2.10
N ILE A 262 0.29 25.43 -2.43
CA ILE A 262 1.40 25.33 -1.47
C ILE A 262 1.22 26.35 -0.33
N ASP A 263 0.80 27.58 -0.62
CA ASP A 263 0.57 28.62 0.38
C ASP A 263 -0.61 28.26 1.30
N GLU A 264 -1.67 27.66 0.75
CA GLU A 264 -2.79 27.11 1.53
C GLU A 264 -2.32 26.00 2.47
N TRP A 265 -1.54 25.03 1.98
CA TRP A 265 -1.00 23.94 2.82
C TRP A 265 -0.05 24.47 3.90
N THR A 266 0.82 25.41 3.54
CA THR A 266 1.73 26.07 4.49
C THR A 266 0.95 26.75 5.62
N SER A 267 -0.10 27.48 5.26
CA SER A 267 -0.99 28.15 6.21
C SER A 267 -1.71 27.15 7.12
N ALA A 268 -2.24 26.07 6.55
CA ALA A 268 -2.93 25.02 7.31
C ALA A 268 -2.00 24.32 8.33
N ILE A 269 -0.75 24.05 7.95
CA ILE A 269 0.26 23.49 8.85
C ILE A 269 0.59 24.48 9.97
N HIS A 270 0.80 25.76 9.64
CA HIS A 270 1.11 26.78 10.62
C HIS A 270 -0.03 27.01 11.61
N GLN A 271 -1.26 27.14 11.13
CA GLN A 271 -2.46 27.29 11.97
C GLN A 271 -2.61 26.13 12.95
N ARG A 272 -2.33 24.88 12.54
CA ARG A 272 -2.36 23.73 13.46
C ARG A 272 -1.25 23.74 14.51
N LYS A 273 -0.10 24.37 14.23
CA LYS A 273 0.99 24.54 15.21
C LYS A 273 0.68 25.61 16.24
N VAL A 274 -0.01 26.68 15.82
CA VAL A 274 -0.35 27.84 16.65
C VAL A 274 -1.70 27.66 17.36
N ALA A 275 -2.59 26.82 16.82
CA ALA A 275 -3.85 26.47 17.48
C ALA A 275 -3.53 25.98 18.89
N PRO A 276 -4.17 26.55 19.94
CA PRO A 276 -3.93 26.11 21.29
C PRO A 276 -4.26 24.62 21.35
N ASN A 277 -3.24 23.79 21.57
CA ASN A 277 -3.41 22.37 21.86
C ASN A 277 -4.57 22.30 22.86
N GLY A 278 -5.65 21.60 22.47
CA GLY A 278 -6.91 21.60 23.18
C GLY A 278 -6.69 21.55 24.68
N LYS A 279 -7.46 22.37 25.41
CA LYS A 279 -7.37 22.62 26.86
C LYS A 279 -6.66 21.45 27.57
N PRO A 280 -5.55 21.70 28.29
CA PRO A 280 -4.86 20.62 29.00
C PRO A 280 -5.90 19.80 29.74
N SER A 281 -5.88 18.47 29.54
CA SER A 281 -6.79 17.57 30.24
C SER A 281 -6.87 18.00 31.72
N ALA A 282 -8.05 17.96 32.34
CA ALA A 282 -8.24 18.40 33.72
C ALA A 282 -7.18 17.81 34.68
N ALA A 283 -6.68 16.60 34.38
CA ALA A 283 -5.58 15.97 35.09
C ALA A 283 -4.22 16.71 34.99
N ALA A 284 -3.90 17.32 33.85
CA ALA A 284 -2.71 18.14 33.64
C ALA A 284 -2.83 19.54 34.27
N GLU A 285 -4.06 20.06 34.35
CA GLU A 285 -4.35 21.33 35.02
C GLU A 285 -4.32 21.19 36.55
N MET A 286 -4.82 20.07 37.09
CA MET A 286 -4.74 19.74 38.53
C MET A 286 -3.30 19.57 39.04
N ARG A 287 -2.34 19.21 38.19
CA ARG A 287 -0.91 19.10 38.56
C ARG A 287 -0.23 20.46 38.75
N LYS A 288 -0.79 21.55 38.21
CA LYS A 288 -0.24 22.91 38.41
C LYS A 288 -0.70 23.54 39.72
N ASN A 289 -1.77 23.02 40.33
CA ASN A 289 -2.35 23.53 41.58
C ASN A 289 -1.95 22.74 42.83
N VAL A 290 -1.00 21.79 42.72
CA VAL A 290 -0.38 21.20 43.92
C VAL A 290 0.60 22.22 44.50
N VAL A 291 0.07 23.12 45.31
CA VAL A 291 0.85 23.96 46.21
C VAL A 291 1.67 23.03 47.10
N ALA A 292 3.00 23.12 47.02
CA ALA A 292 3.88 22.46 47.97
C ALA A 292 3.69 23.09 49.35
N TYR A 293 2.77 22.54 50.13
CA TYR A 293 2.68 22.84 51.55
C TYR A 293 3.81 22.09 52.25
N ASN A 294 4.95 22.76 52.47
CA ASN A 294 5.93 22.36 53.47
C ASN A 294 6.79 23.56 53.87
N GLN A 295 6.20 24.45 54.66
CA GLN A 295 6.95 25.27 55.62
C GLN A 295 6.30 25.10 56.98
N THR A 296 6.67 24.04 57.69
CA THR A 296 6.71 24.08 59.15
C THR A 296 8.05 23.53 59.60
N GLN A 297 8.82 24.42 60.21
CA GLN A 297 9.95 24.09 61.05
C GLN A 297 9.51 23.11 62.13
N THR A 298 10.14 21.93 62.17
CA THR A 298 10.53 21.28 63.43
C THR A 298 11.73 20.41 63.12
N GLY A 299 12.90 20.86 63.55
CA GLY A 299 14.11 20.07 63.48
C GLY A 299 14.07 18.91 64.47
N ILE A 300 14.56 17.75 64.04
CA ILE A 300 15.19 16.78 64.93
C ILE A 300 16.45 16.28 64.22
N LYS A 301 17.61 16.69 64.74
CA LYS A 301 18.91 16.07 64.50
C LYS A 301 18.99 14.78 65.32
N VAL A 302 19.11 13.64 64.66
CA VAL A 302 19.73 12.39 65.15
C VAL A 302 20.31 11.76 63.87
N GLY A 303 21.53 11.28 63.70
CA GLY A 303 22.68 10.93 64.53
C GLY A 303 23.57 10.08 63.59
N LYS A 304 24.89 10.19 63.72
CA LYS A 304 25.92 9.63 62.82
C LYS A 304 25.83 8.11 62.62
N SER A 305 26.27 7.63 61.44
CA SER A 305 27.16 6.46 61.36
C SER A 305 27.98 6.48 60.06
N ASN A 306 29.29 6.69 60.22
CA ASN A 306 30.32 6.49 59.20
C ASN A 306 30.30 5.04 58.69
N HIS A 307 30.25 4.84 57.38
CA HIS A 307 30.43 3.52 56.77
C HIS A 307 31.90 3.30 56.40
N PRO A 308 32.56 2.21 56.83
CA PRO A 308 34.01 2.05 56.79
C PRO A 308 34.53 1.41 55.49
N LEU A 309 34.10 1.88 54.31
CA LEU A 309 34.55 1.28 53.03
C LEU A 309 35.12 2.26 51.99
N TYR A 310 35.24 3.54 52.32
CA TYR A 310 35.94 4.50 51.45
C TYR A 310 37.17 5.05 52.17
N ASN A 311 38.22 4.24 52.19
CA ASN A 311 39.61 4.65 52.37
C ASN A 311 40.49 3.70 51.55
N LYS A 312 41.52 4.28 50.91
CA LYS A 312 42.59 3.73 50.05
C LYS A 312 42.40 4.10 48.57
N ASP A 313 43.34 4.73 47.90
CA ASP A 313 44.58 5.46 48.25
C ASP A 313 44.76 6.53 47.14
#